data_AF-A0A846BT75-F1
#
_entry.id   AF-A0A846BT75-F1
#
_cell.length_a   1.000
_cell.length_b   1.000
_cell.length_c   1.000
_cell.angle_alpha   90.00
_cell.angle_beta   90.00
_cell.angle_gamma   90.00
#
_symmetry.space_group_name_H-M   'P 1'
#
loop_
_entity.id
_entity.type
_entity.pdbx_description
1 polymer ?
#
loop_
_entity_poly.entity_id
_entity_poly.type
_entity_poly.pdbx_seq_one_letter_code
_entity_poly.pdbx_strand_id
1 'polypeptide(L)'
;MAEFYEVPKDTVKSTVKNNKEELESDGLDVLTGQQLKDVGSIVDLRSKSPSLTIWTPRTALRLGMLLRDSEVAKAVRTSLLDVAEKSNPIRPQLPAPKEIAEAIANSLKFLSLQ
;
A
#
# COMPACT_ATOMS: atom_id res chain seq x y z
N MET A 1 15.59 0.62 -0.66
CA MET A 1 14.41 0.21 0.12
C MET A 1 14.75 -0.10 1.57
N ALA A 2 15.68 -1.03 1.86
CA ALA A 2 16.09 -1.31 3.23
C ALA A 2 16.59 -0.06 3.97
N GLU A 3 17.46 0.72 3.32
CA GLU A 3 17.92 2.02 3.81
C GLU A 3 16.78 3.03 3.98
N PHE A 4 15.92 3.18 2.97
CA PHE A 4 14.78 4.10 3.01
C PHE A 4 13.84 3.84 4.20
N TYR A 5 13.54 2.57 4.50
CA TYR A 5 12.67 2.20 5.62
C TYR A 5 13.43 1.92 6.92
N GLU A 6 14.75 2.12 6.94
CA GLU A 6 15.62 1.87 8.10
C GLU A 6 15.45 0.45 8.69
N VAL A 7 15.34 -0.55 7.82
CA VAL A 7 15.20 -1.97 8.22
C VAL A 7 16.36 -2.81 7.68
N PRO A 8 16.67 -3.95 8.32
CA PRO A 8 17.62 -4.90 7.77
C PRO A 8 17.25 -5.33 6.35
N LYS A 9 18.27 -5.56 5.51
CA LYS A 9 18.07 -6.03 4.13
C LYS A 9 17.28 -7.34 4.08
N ASP A 10 17.47 -8.20 5.07
CA ASP A 10 16.78 -9.49 5.14
C ASP A 10 15.30 -9.34 5.48
N THR A 11 14.91 -8.31 6.26
CA THR A 11 13.50 -7.97 6.49
C THR A 11 12.82 -7.61 5.17
N VAL A 12 13.46 -6.78 4.34
CA VAL A 12 12.90 -6.46 3.01
C VAL A 12 12.78 -7.72 2.15
N LYS A 13 13.82 -8.55 2.11
CA LYS A 13 13.80 -9.80 1.33
C LYS A 13 12.69 -10.75 1.79
N SER A 14 12.53 -10.95 3.10
CA SER A 14 11.48 -11.82 3.65
C SER A 14 10.10 -11.26 3.37
N THR A 15 9.91 -9.94 3.51
CA THR A 15 8.62 -9.31 3.23
C THR A 15 8.26 -9.40 1.76
N VAL A 16 9.22 -9.19 0.85
CA VAL A 16 9.02 -9.38 -0.60
C VAL A 16 8.66 -10.82 -0.92
N LYS A 17 9.40 -11.78 -0.34
CA LYS A 17 9.15 -13.21 -0.55
C LYS A 17 7.75 -13.62 -0.09
N ASN A 18 7.32 -13.14 1.07
CA ASN A 18 6.05 -13.53 1.68
C ASN A 18 4.83 -12.86 1.05
N ASN A 19 5.01 -11.72 0.38
CA ASN A 19 3.92 -10.92 -0.19
C ASN A 19 4.16 -10.66 -1.69
N LYS A 20 4.77 -11.63 -2.37
CA LYS A 20 5.25 -11.49 -3.75
C LYS A 20 4.13 -11.09 -4.70
N GLU A 21 3.00 -11.80 -4.66
CA GLU A 21 1.86 -11.58 -5.56
C GLU A 21 1.30 -10.16 -5.45
N GLU A 22 1.10 -9.65 -4.23
CA GLU A 22 0.59 -8.28 -4.02
C GLU A 22 1.60 -7.24 -4.54
N LEU A 23 2.89 -7.44 -4.27
CA LEU A 23 3.93 -6.50 -4.70
C LEU A 23 4.12 -6.50 -6.23
N GLU A 24 4.10 -7.67 -6.87
CA GLU A 24 4.14 -7.80 -8.34
C GLU A 24 2.90 -7.16 -8.98
N SER A 25 1.72 -7.34 -8.38
CA SER A 25 0.49 -6.68 -8.86
C SER A 25 0.57 -5.15 -8.78
N ASP A 26 1.35 -4.63 -7.82
CA ASP A 26 1.64 -3.21 -7.67
C ASP A 26 2.87 -2.74 -8.48
N GLY A 27 3.46 -3.62 -9.29
CA GLY A 27 4.55 -3.30 -10.23
C GLY A 27 5.97 -3.62 -9.76
N LEU A 28 6.15 -4.47 -8.74
CA LEU A 28 7.47 -5.02 -8.43
C LEU A 28 7.94 -5.89 -9.60
N ASP A 29 9.17 -5.67 -10.07
CA ASP A 29 9.78 -6.51 -11.10
C ASP A 29 11.26 -6.79 -10.75
N VAL A 30 11.78 -7.93 -11.21
CA VAL A 30 13.18 -8.31 -11.01
C VAL A 30 13.81 -8.52 -12.38
N LEU A 31 14.56 -7.50 -12.83
CA LEU A 31 15.29 -7.55 -14.07
C LEU A 31 16.53 -8.45 -13.92
N THR A 32 16.68 -9.37 -14.86
CA THR A 32 17.83 -10.28 -14.94
C THR A 32 18.28 -10.43 -16.39
N GLY A 33 19.49 -10.98 -16.60
CA GLY A 33 19.95 -11.37 -17.94
C GLY A 33 19.94 -10.23 -18.96
N GLN A 34 19.21 -10.43 -20.06
CA GLN A 34 19.17 -9.46 -21.17
C GLN A 34 18.41 -8.18 -20.80
N GLN A 35 17.26 -8.30 -20.11
CA GLN A 35 16.47 -7.14 -19.70
C GLN A 35 17.27 -6.16 -18.81
N LEU A 36 18.11 -6.71 -17.93
CA LEU A 36 18.99 -5.89 -17.09
C LEU A 36 20.06 -5.16 -17.92
N LYS A 37 20.61 -5.79 -18.96
CA LYS A 37 21.59 -5.14 -19.84
C LYS A 37 20.96 -4.01 -20.64
N ASP A 38 19.77 -4.25 -21.17
CA ASP A 38 19.03 -3.27 -21.97
C ASP A 38 18.75 -2.02 -21.14
N VAL A 39 18.18 -2.18 -19.94
CA VAL A 39 17.94 -1.05 -19.02
C VAL A 39 19.25 -0.44 -18.51
N GLY A 40 20.25 -1.26 -18.18
CA GLY A 40 21.54 -0.78 -17.69
C GLY A 40 22.28 0.11 -18.68
N SER A 41 22.12 -0.15 -19.98
CA SER A 41 22.69 0.68 -21.04
C SER A 41 22.04 2.06 -21.18
N ILE A 42 20.75 2.18 -20.83
CA ILE A 42 19.99 3.43 -20.91
C ILE A 42 20.32 4.33 -19.70
N VAL A 43 20.48 3.73 -18.52
CA VAL A 43 20.56 4.45 -17.23
C VAL A 43 21.99 4.53 -16.68
N ASP A 44 23.01 4.17 -17.49
CA ASP A 44 24.43 4.07 -17.10
C ASP A 44 24.64 3.37 -15.74
N LEU A 45 24.03 2.18 -15.60
CA LEU A 45 24.13 1.41 -14.36
C LEU A 45 25.51 0.76 -14.27
N ARG A 46 26.38 1.29 -13.40
CA ARG A 46 27.71 0.73 -13.10
C ARG A 46 27.69 -0.53 -12.20
N SER A 47 26.51 -1.00 -11.80
CA SER A 47 26.36 -2.16 -10.92
C SER A 47 26.59 -3.47 -11.69
N LYS A 48 27.52 -4.31 -11.22
CA LYS A 48 27.76 -5.67 -11.75
C LYS A 48 26.83 -6.73 -11.15
N SER A 49 25.74 -6.32 -10.48
CA SER A 49 24.83 -7.26 -9.84
C SER A 49 24.08 -8.09 -10.90
N PRO A 50 23.89 -9.42 -10.70
CA PRO A 50 23.24 -10.28 -11.68
C PRO A 50 21.73 -10.05 -11.82
N SER A 51 21.14 -9.29 -10.89
CA SER A 51 19.73 -8.97 -10.85
C SER A 51 19.51 -7.56 -10.28
N LEU A 52 18.48 -6.86 -10.75
CA LEU A 52 18.03 -5.60 -10.21
C LEU A 52 16.53 -5.64 -9.96
N THR A 53 16.13 -5.38 -8.71
CA THR A 53 14.72 -5.23 -8.37
C THR A 53 14.28 -3.80 -8.64
N ILE A 54 13.23 -3.65 -9.46
CA ILE A 54 12.60 -2.38 -9.81
C ILE A 54 11.40 -2.17 -8.88
N TRP A 55 11.30 -0.95 -8.36
CA TRP A 55 10.26 -0.54 -7.44
C TRP A 55 9.49 0.62 -8.05
N THR A 56 8.18 0.48 -8.23
CA THR A 56 7.33 1.64 -8.52
C THR A 56 7.04 2.40 -7.21
N PRO A 57 6.60 3.68 -7.28
CA PRO A 57 6.14 4.39 -6.09
C PRO A 57 5.06 3.63 -5.32
N ARG A 58 4.14 2.95 -6.03
CA ARG A 58 3.10 2.15 -5.40
C ARG A 58 3.68 0.95 -4.66
N THR A 59 4.57 0.19 -5.30
CA THR A 59 5.24 -0.96 -4.66
C THR A 59 6.04 -0.54 -3.43
N ALA A 60 6.74 0.59 -3.51
CA ALA A 60 7.50 1.12 -2.38
C ALA A 60 6.58 1.47 -1.21
N LEU A 61 5.42 2.10 -1.46
CA LEU A 61 4.43 2.39 -0.42
C LEU A 61 3.78 1.12 0.13
N ARG A 62 3.45 0.15 -0.73
CA ARG A 62 2.93 -1.16 -0.31
C ARG A 62 3.89 -1.88 0.63
N LEU A 63 5.19 -1.86 0.32
CA LEU A 63 6.21 -2.38 1.21
C LEU A 63 6.16 -1.71 2.59
N GLY A 64 6.03 -0.38 2.63
CA GLY A 64 5.85 0.36 3.88
C GLY A 64 4.60 -0.04 4.67
N MET A 65 3.52 -0.45 3.99
CA MET A 65 2.33 -0.97 4.66
C MET A 65 2.56 -2.34 5.33
N LEU A 66 3.43 -3.16 4.75
CA LEU A 66 3.75 -4.51 5.26
C LEU A 66 4.83 -4.50 6.36
N LEU A 67 5.66 -3.45 6.43
CA LEU A 67 6.70 -3.31 7.46
C LEU A 67 6.11 -2.83 8.80
N ARG A 68 5.90 -3.78 9.72
CA ARG A 68 5.28 -3.52 11.02
C ARG A 68 6.13 -2.68 11.97
N ASP A 69 7.42 -3.00 12.05
CA ASP A 69 8.31 -2.50 13.12
C ASP A 69 9.20 -1.33 12.69
N SER A 70 9.06 -0.84 11.45
CA SER A 70 9.79 0.33 10.97
C SER A 70 9.08 1.62 11.37
N GLU A 71 9.79 2.51 12.08
CA GLU A 71 9.28 3.83 12.44
C GLU A 71 9.04 4.70 11.19
N VAL A 72 9.92 4.61 10.20
CA VAL A 72 9.72 5.29 8.90
C VAL A 72 8.45 4.76 8.21
N ALA A 73 8.24 3.45 8.21
CA ALA A 73 7.05 2.84 7.61
C ALA A 73 5.76 3.22 8.35
N LYS A 74 5.81 3.38 9.67
CA LYS A 74 4.69 3.93 10.47
C LYS A 74 4.37 5.37 10.04
N ALA A 75 5.38 6.23 9.94
CA ALA A 75 5.20 7.62 9.52
C ALA A 75 4.63 7.73 8.09
N VAL A 76 5.11 6.91 7.16
CA VAL A 76 4.57 6.83 5.81
C VAL A 76 3.08 6.43 5.83
N ARG A 77 2.70 5.40 6.61
CA ARG A 77 1.29 5.00 6.75
C ARG A 77 0.42 6.12 7.31
N THR A 78 0.89 6.82 8.34
CA THR A 78 0.18 7.99 8.90
C THR A 78 -0.05 9.04 7.83
N SER A 79 1.00 9.42 7.09
CA SER A 79 0.86 10.42 6.01
C SER A 79 -0.10 9.97 4.91
N LEU A 80 -0.11 8.68 4.55
CA LEU A 80 -1.07 8.15 3.58
C LEU A 80 -2.51 8.18 4.09
N LEU A 81 -2.73 7.87 5.37
CA LEU A 81 -4.04 7.98 6.01
C LEU A 81 -4.53 9.44 6.03
N ASP A 82 -3.67 10.39 6.39
CA ASP A 82 -4.02 11.82 6.40
C ASP A 82 -4.45 12.30 5.00
N VAL A 83 -3.79 11.81 3.94
CA VAL A 83 -4.16 12.12 2.55
C VAL A 83 -5.47 11.45 2.18
N ALA A 84 -5.69 10.19 2.57
CA ALA A 84 -6.94 9.47 2.32
C ALA A 84 -8.14 10.15 3.03
N GLU A 85 -7.98 10.61 4.27
CA GLU A 85 -9.01 11.32 5.02
C GLU A 85 -9.40 12.65 4.36
N LYS A 86 -8.43 13.36 3.79
CA LYS A 86 -8.67 14.62 3.09
C LYS A 86 -9.26 14.44 1.68
N SER A 87 -8.92 13.35 1.00
CA SER A 87 -9.34 13.08 -0.37
C SER A 87 -10.70 12.36 -0.48
N ASN A 88 -11.23 11.87 0.63
CA ASN A 88 -12.55 11.27 0.85
C ASN A 88 -13.23 10.56 -0.37
N PRO A 89 -12.77 9.36 -0.79
CA PRO A 89 -13.55 8.46 -1.64
C PRO A 89 -14.23 7.31 -0.86
N ILE A 90 -13.88 7.08 0.42
CA ILE A 90 -14.36 5.94 1.23
C ILE A 90 -14.80 6.44 2.62
N ARG A 91 -15.73 7.39 2.66
CA ARG A 91 -16.68 7.41 3.76
C ARG A 91 -17.84 6.55 3.28
N PRO A 92 -18.10 5.34 3.84
CA PRO A 92 -19.45 4.80 3.75
C PRO A 92 -20.32 5.96 4.17
N GLN A 93 -21.21 6.43 3.31
CA GLN A 93 -22.18 7.44 3.71
C GLN A 93 -23.01 6.76 4.80
N LEU A 94 -22.56 6.84 6.05
CA LEU A 94 -23.43 6.57 7.17
C LEU A 94 -24.56 7.56 6.96
N PRO A 95 -25.80 7.07 6.77
CA PRO A 95 -26.93 7.96 6.63
C PRO A 95 -26.89 8.95 7.80
N ALA A 96 -27.21 10.20 7.52
CA ALA A 96 -27.09 11.25 8.53
C ALA A 96 -27.86 10.80 9.80
N PRO A 97 -27.44 11.18 11.02
CA PRO A 97 -28.13 10.76 12.25
C PRO A 97 -29.65 11.00 12.23
N LYS A 98 -30.11 12.00 11.46
CA LYS A 98 -31.54 12.25 11.19
C LYS A 98 -32.21 11.16 10.36
N GLU A 99 -31.56 10.67 9.32
CA GLU A 99 -32.06 9.59 8.46
C GLU A 99 -32.16 8.27 9.24
N ILE A 100 -31.20 8.01 10.14
CA ILE A 100 -31.26 6.86 11.06
C ILE A 100 -32.44 7.01 12.03
N ALA A 101 -32.63 8.20 12.62
CA ALA A 101 -33.73 8.47 13.53
C ALA A 101 -35.10 8.34 12.85
N GLU A 102 -35.24 8.81 11.62
CA GLU A 102 -36.47 8.67 10.82
C GLU A 102 -36.74 7.21 10.43
N ALA A 103 -35.72 6.46 10.03
CA ALA A 103 -35.85 5.04 9.71
C ALA A 103 -36.31 4.22 10.92
N ILE A 104 -35.74 4.49 12.11
CA ILE A 104 -36.16 3.86 13.36
C ILE A 104 -37.59 4.27 13.73
N ALA A 105 -37.92 5.56 13.64
CA ALA A 105 -39.27 6.05 13.96
C ALA A 105 -40.33 5.45 13.03
N ASN A 106 -40.02 5.28 11.74
CA ASN A 106 -40.92 4.64 10.79
C ASN A 106 -41.08 3.16 11.08
N SER A 107 -39.98 2.44 11.37
CA SER A 107 -40.03 1.01 11.72
C SER A 107 -40.85 0.75 13.00
N LEU A 108 -40.73 1.61 14.02
CA LEU A 108 -41.54 1.53 15.24
C LEU A 108 -43.03 1.82 14.98
N LYS A 109 -43.36 2.77 14.09
CA LYS A 109 -44.75 3.03 13.69
C LYS A 109 -45.39 1.82 12.99
N PHE A 110 -44.64 1.11 12.15
CA PHE A 110 -45.12 -0.11 11.50
C PHE A 110 -45.39 -1.25 12.49
N LEU A 111 -44.59 -1.37 13.55
CA LEU A 111 -44.80 -2.36 14.61
C LEU A 111 -46.00 -2.04 15.53
N SER A 112 -46.41 -0.77 15.61
CA SER A 112 -47.58 -0.34 16.39
C SER A 112 -48.92 -0.41 15.65
N LEU A 113 -48.93 -0.86 14.39
CA LEU A 113 -50.12 -0.97 13.52
C LEU A 113 -50.53 -2.43 13.23
N GLN A 114 -49.90 -3.42 13.87
CA GLN A 114 -50.33 -4.82 13.92
C GLN A 114 -50.87 -5.15 15.31
#